data_AF-A0A645DYM9-F1
#
_entry.id   AF-A0A645DYM9-F1
#
_cell.length_a   1.000
_cell.length_b   1.000
_cell.length_c   1.000
_cell.angle_alpha   90.00
_cell.angle_beta   90.00
_cell.angle_gamma   90.00
#
_symmetry.space_group_name_H-M   'P 1'
#
loop_
_entity.id
_entity.type
_entity.pdbx_description
1 polymer ?
#
loop_
_entity_poly.entity_id
_entity_poly.type
_entity_poly.pdbx_seq_one_letter_code
_entity_poly.pdbx_strand_id
1 'polypeptide(L)'
;MAALKDGPAETEGEAAEALRAEFKTAMDGDLNTSLGITALYDVLKADISDGTKLALLNEFDSVLGLGRLDRAAKKREQDARTVSSAVGGFTVQGEGDPGIDALVLQRAEAKKAKNFAEADRIRDELKAQGIEVTDVPGGAMWKRV
;
A
#
# COMPACT_ATOMS: atom_id res chain seq x y z
N MET A 1 4.50 -10.67 -1.47
CA MET A 1 3.91 -10.53 -2.82
C MET A 1 4.43 -9.22 -3.37
N ALA A 2 5.27 -9.26 -4.42
CA ALA A 2 5.85 -8.05 -4.98
C ALA A 2 4.73 -7.19 -5.60
N ALA A 3 4.76 -5.88 -5.38
CA ALA A 3 3.81 -4.97 -6.02
C ALA A 3 4.15 -4.87 -7.51
N LEU A 4 3.18 -5.21 -8.37
CA LEU A 4 3.31 -4.99 -9.81
C LEU A 4 3.45 -3.49 -10.06
N LYS A 5 4.42 -3.12 -10.89
CA LYS A 5 4.67 -1.71 -11.25
C LYS A 5 3.78 -1.29 -12.41
N ASP A 6 3.32 -0.05 -12.37
CA ASP A 6 2.62 0.55 -13.51
C ASP A 6 3.63 0.73 -14.66
N GLY A 7 3.28 0.22 -15.84
CA GLY A 7 4.15 0.22 -17.02
C GLY A 7 3.34 0.03 -18.31
N PRO A 8 3.96 0.19 -19.49
CA PRO A 8 3.26 0.02 -20.76
C PRO A 8 2.67 -1.38 -20.84
N ALA A 9 1.36 -1.45 -21.07
CA ALA A 9 0.64 -2.70 -21.22
C ALA A 9 0.73 -3.14 -22.68
N GLU A 10 1.51 -4.19 -22.94
CA GLU A 10 1.56 -4.86 -24.23
C GLU A 10 0.56 -6.02 -24.20
N THR A 11 -0.72 -5.69 -24.37
CA THR A 11 -1.84 -6.63 -24.23
C THR A 11 -2.04 -7.54 -25.44
N GLU A 12 -1.32 -7.31 -26.52
CA GLU A 12 -1.50 -7.99 -27.82
C GLU A 12 -0.47 -9.11 -28.07
N GLY A 13 0.30 -9.50 -27.04
CA GLY A 13 1.23 -10.61 -27.13
C GLY A 13 0.54 -11.98 -27.14
N GLU A 14 1.12 -12.96 -27.83
CA GLU A 14 0.60 -14.34 -27.93
C GLU A 14 0.32 -14.97 -26.55
N ALA A 15 1.20 -14.73 -25.57
CA ALA A 15 1.02 -15.21 -24.21
C ALA A 15 -0.19 -14.55 -23.50
N ALA A 16 -0.48 -13.28 -23.78
CA ALA A 16 -1.62 -12.57 -23.19
C ALA A 16 -2.95 -13.08 -23.76
N GLU A 17 -2.99 -13.32 -25.08
CA GLU A 17 -4.15 -13.92 -25.76
C GLU A 17 -4.43 -15.35 -25.28
N ALA A 18 -3.39 -16.17 -25.08
CA ALA A 18 -3.55 -17.51 -24.53
C ALA A 18 -4.21 -17.49 -23.13
N LEU A 19 -3.74 -16.59 -22.25
CA LEU A 19 -4.31 -16.43 -20.91
C LEU A 19 -5.76 -15.93 -20.94
N ARG A 20 -6.10 -15.03 -21.87
CA ARG A 20 -7.51 -14.62 -22.11
C ARG A 20 -8.37 -15.78 -22.53
N ALA A 21 -7.88 -16.61 -23.46
CA ALA A 21 -8.63 -17.74 -23.98
C ALA A 21 -8.91 -18.78 -22.88
N GLU A 22 -7.94 -19.04 -22.01
CA GLU A 22 -8.10 -19.92 -20.85
C GLU A 22 -9.16 -19.39 -19.87
N PHE A 23 -9.07 -18.10 -19.51
CA PHE A 23 -10.06 -17.46 -18.64
C PHE A 23 -11.47 -17.48 -19.27
N LYS A 24 -11.58 -17.15 -20.57
CA LYS A 24 -12.84 -17.17 -21.30
C LYS A 24 -13.45 -18.56 -21.32
N THR A 25 -12.64 -19.59 -21.59
CA THR A 25 -13.09 -20.99 -21.59
C THR A 25 -13.63 -21.40 -20.21
N ALA A 26 -12.97 -20.95 -19.13
CA ALA A 26 -13.47 -21.18 -17.77
C ALA A 26 -14.83 -20.50 -17.52
N MET A 27 -15.03 -19.28 -18.00
CA MET A 27 -16.29 -18.55 -17.84
C MET A 27 -17.42 -19.10 -18.71
N ASP A 28 -17.12 -19.50 -19.94
CA ASP A 28 -18.08 -20.16 -20.84
C ASP A 28 -18.50 -21.55 -20.31
N GLY A 29 -17.60 -22.20 -19.57
CA GLY A 29 -17.85 -23.48 -18.90
C GLY A 29 -18.65 -23.33 -17.60
N ASP A 30 -19.92 -22.93 -17.69
CA ASP A 30 -20.84 -22.79 -16.56
C ASP A 30 -20.33 -21.84 -15.46
N LEU A 31 -19.75 -20.70 -15.87
CA LEU A 31 -19.19 -19.70 -14.96
C LEU A 31 -18.26 -20.31 -13.91
N ASN A 32 -17.34 -21.17 -14.34
CA ASN A 32 -16.44 -21.88 -13.44
C ASN A 32 -15.42 -20.91 -12.80
N THR A 33 -15.85 -20.27 -11.72
CA THR A 33 -15.03 -19.29 -10.98
C THR A 33 -13.78 -19.91 -10.39
N SER A 34 -13.78 -21.21 -10.07
CA SER A 34 -12.60 -21.90 -9.56
C SER A 34 -11.46 -21.88 -10.59
N LEU A 35 -11.78 -22.19 -11.85
CA LEU A 35 -10.83 -22.08 -12.96
C LEU A 35 -10.53 -20.61 -13.31
N GLY A 36 -11.52 -19.73 -13.20
CA GLY A 36 -11.30 -18.28 -13.37
C GLY A 36 -10.27 -17.71 -12.39
N ILE A 37 -10.28 -18.14 -11.12
CA ILE A 37 -9.27 -17.76 -10.13
C ILE A 37 -7.91 -18.38 -10.47
N THR A 38 -7.86 -19.62 -10.95
CA THR A 38 -6.61 -20.23 -11.42
C THR A 38 -5.97 -19.41 -12.54
N ALA A 39 -6.74 -18.92 -13.51
CA ALA A 39 -6.23 -18.06 -14.58
C ALA A 39 -5.62 -16.75 -14.05
N LEU A 40 -6.14 -16.16 -12.96
CA LEU A 40 -5.48 -15.00 -12.32
C LEU A 40 -4.08 -15.36 -11.78
N TYR A 41 -3.93 -16.55 -11.18
CA TYR A 41 -2.63 -17.02 -10.72
C TYR A 41 -1.67 -17.28 -11.88
N ASP A 42 -2.18 -17.77 -13.00
CA ASP A 42 -1.37 -18.03 -14.18
C ASP A 42 -0.89 -16.72 -14.82
N VAL A 43 -1.72 -15.67 -14.86
CA VAL A 43 -1.28 -14.31 -15.24
C VAL A 43 -0.15 -13.81 -14.32
N LEU A 44 -0.25 -14.02 -13.01
CA LEU A 44 0.80 -13.60 -12.07
C LEU A 44 2.12 -14.33 -12.31
N LYS A 45 2.07 -15.62 -12.68
CA LYS A 45 3.23 -16.47 -12.93
C LYS A 45 3.82 -16.31 -14.33
N ALA A 46 3.03 -15.86 -15.30
CA ALA A 46 3.47 -15.71 -16.67
C ALA A 46 4.69 -14.79 -16.78
N ASP A 47 5.59 -15.10 -17.70
CA ASP A 47 6.78 -14.30 -18.00
C ASP A 47 6.42 -13.20 -19.01
N ILE A 48 5.60 -12.25 -18.56
CA ILE A 48 5.14 -11.08 -19.31
C ILE A 48 5.36 -9.81 -18.48
N SER A 49 5.30 -8.64 -19.12
CA SER A 49 5.52 -7.37 -18.42
C SER A 49 4.50 -7.14 -17.31
N ASP A 50 4.92 -6.45 -16.24
CA ASP A 50 4.03 -6.10 -15.12
C ASP A 50 2.82 -5.27 -15.59
N GLY A 51 3.00 -4.42 -16.61
CA GLY A 51 1.93 -3.65 -17.24
C GLY A 51 0.88 -4.55 -17.91
N THR A 52 1.31 -5.57 -18.65
CA THR A 52 0.40 -6.55 -19.27
C THR A 52 -0.30 -7.40 -18.21
N LYS A 53 0.39 -7.82 -17.14
CA LYS A 53 -0.25 -8.53 -16.02
C LYS A 53 -1.35 -7.71 -15.39
N LEU A 54 -1.08 -6.43 -15.10
CA LEU A 54 -2.08 -5.52 -14.52
C LEU A 54 -3.29 -5.36 -15.45
N ALA A 55 -3.07 -5.22 -16.75
CA ALA A 55 -4.15 -5.10 -17.72
C ALA A 55 -5.05 -6.35 -17.76
N LEU A 56 -4.45 -7.55 -17.84
CA LEU A 56 -5.19 -8.82 -17.84
C LEU A 56 -5.94 -9.05 -16.52
N LEU A 57 -5.29 -8.77 -15.38
CA LEU A 57 -5.93 -8.86 -14.07
C LEU A 57 -7.13 -7.91 -13.96
N ASN A 58 -7.03 -6.70 -14.51
CA ASN A 58 -8.16 -5.75 -14.55
C ASN A 58 -9.31 -6.27 -15.42
N GLU A 59 -8.98 -6.81 -16.59
CA GLU A 59 -9.95 -7.40 -17.50
C GLU A 59 -10.70 -8.55 -16.84
N PHE A 60 -9.99 -9.47 -16.17
CA PHE A 60 -10.61 -10.61 -15.48
C PHE A 60 -11.39 -10.17 -14.24
N ASP A 61 -10.91 -9.17 -13.50
CA ASP A 61 -11.61 -8.60 -12.35
C ASP A 61 -12.92 -7.90 -12.76
N SER A 62 -13.02 -7.36 -13.99
CA SER A 62 -14.27 -6.79 -14.49
C SER A 62 -15.40 -7.81 -14.61
N VAL A 63 -15.05 -9.09 -14.82
CA VAL A 63 -16.00 -10.22 -14.88
C VAL A 63 -16.23 -10.80 -13.49
N LEU A 64 -15.16 -10.99 -12.70
CA LEU A 64 -15.23 -11.63 -11.38
C LEU A 64 -15.72 -10.71 -10.26
N GLY A 65 -15.66 -9.39 -10.45
CA GLY A 65 -16.15 -8.39 -9.49
C GLY A 65 -15.43 -8.39 -8.15
N LEU A 66 -14.14 -8.74 -8.09
CA LEU A 66 -13.38 -8.83 -6.83
C LEU A 66 -12.99 -7.44 -6.30
N GLY A 67 -13.09 -6.39 -7.10
CA GLY A 67 -12.83 -5.00 -6.71
C GLY A 67 -11.42 -4.83 -6.12
N ARG A 68 -10.44 -5.50 -6.72
CA ARG A 68 -9.08 -5.61 -6.16
C ARG A 68 -8.25 -4.40 -6.51
N LEU A 69 -8.44 -3.84 -7.69
CA LEU A 69 -7.72 -2.64 -8.12
C LEU A 69 -8.21 -1.39 -7.38
N ASP A 70 -9.51 -1.27 -7.11
CA ASP A 70 -10.04 -0.19 -6.26
C ASP A 70 -9.50 -0.28 -4.83
N ARG A 71 -9.46 -1.49 -4.27
CA ARG A 71 -8.88 -1.73 -2.93
C ARG A 71 -7.38 -1.47 -2.91
N ALA A 72 -6.67 -1.86 -3.96
CA ALA A 72 -5.25 -1.58 -4.11
C ALA A 72 -4.98 -0.08 -4.28
N ALA A 73 -5.81 0.63 -5.06
CA ALA A 73 -5.73 2.08 -5.23
C ALA A 73 -6.00 2.81 -3.92
N LYS A 74 -7.06 2.44 -3.19
CA LYS A 74 -7.36 2.98 -1.85
C LYS A 74 -6.23 2.70 -0.85
N LYS A 75 -5.63 1.51 -0.92
CA LYS A 75 -4.48 1.18 -0.09
C LYS A 75 -3.25 2.02 -0.46
N ARG A 76 -2.94 2.18 -1.74
CA ARG A 76 -1.85 3.06 -2.21
C ARG A 76 -2.11 4.51 -1.83
N GLU A 77 -3.35 4.99 -1.86
CA GLU A 77 -3.73 6.34 -1.43
C GLU A 77 -3.56 6.50 0.10
N GLN A 78 -3.94 5.50 0.90
CA GLN A 78 -3.67 5.47 2.34
C GLN A 78 -2.17 5.44 2.64
N ASP A 79 -1.41 4.62 1.93
CA ASP A 79 0.04 4.52 2.07
C ASP A 79 0.72 5.83 1.61
N ALA A 80 0.23 6.48 0.56
CA ALA A 80 0.73 7.78 0.07
C ALA A 80 0.35 8.96 0.98
N ARG A 81 -0.69 8.82 1.80
CA ARG A 81 -1.03 9.78 2.86
C ARG A 81 -0.06 9.74 4.04
N THR A 82 0.74 8.67 4.15
CA THR A 82 1.82 8.58 5.12
C THR A 82 3.04 9.32 4.58
N VAL A 83 3.17 10.58 4.97
CA VAL A 83 4.36 11.38 4.68
C VAL A 83 5.45 10.94 5.65
N SER A 84 6.60 10.56 5.10
CA SER A 84 7.80 10.28 5.89
C SER A 84 8.75 11.48 5.80
N SER A 85 9.02 12.10 6.94
CA SER A 85 9.95 13.21 7.09
C SER A 85 11.15 12.72 7.92
N ALA A 86 12.35 12.77 7.34
CA ALA A 86 13.58 12.34 7.99
C ALA A 86 14.44 13.54 8.38
N VAL A 87 14.66 13.75 9.68
CA VAL A 87 15.52 14.82 10.19
C VAL A 87 16.58 14.21 11.10
N GLY A 88 17.86 14.42 10.77
CA GLY A 88 18.99 14.01 11.63
C GLY A 88 19.11 12.50 11.89
N GLY A 89 18.60 11.64 11.00
CA GLY A 89 18.58 10.19 11.17
C GLY A 89 17.38 9.65 11.97
N PHE A 90 16.41 10.51 12.30
CA PHE A 90 15.14 10.13 12.89
C PHE A 90 14.02 10.29 11.85
N THR A 91 13.31 9.19 11.57
CA THR A 91 12.20 9.19 10.60
C THR A 91 10.87 9.37 11.31
N VAL A 92 10.15 10.44 11.02
CA VAL A 92 8.76 10.63 11.43
C VAL A 92 7.85 10.17 10.30
N GLN A 93 6.87 9.33 10.60
CA GLN A 93 5.87 8.87 9.64
C GLN A 93 4.48 9.27 10.14
N GLY A 94 3.71 10.01 9.36
CA GLY A 94 2.37 10.41 9.76
C GLY A 94 1.58 11.04 8.63
N GLU A 95 0.46 11.68 8.97
CA GLU A 95 -0.49 12.23 7.99
C GLU A 95 -0.03 13.56 7.35
N GLY A 96 1.23 13.97 7.56
CA GLY A 96 1.85 15.11 6.88
C GLY A 96 1.57 16.47 7.50
N ASP A 97 1.26 16.53 8.81
CA ASP A 97 1.10 17.77 9.56
C ASP A 97 2.45 18.25 10.14
N PRO A 98 3.04 19.36 9.64
CA PRO A 98 4.35 19.81 10.08
C PRO A 98 4.43 20.16 11.57
N GLY A 99 3.31 20.58 12.18
CA GLY A 99 3.26 20.91 13.60
C GLY A 99 3.38 19.66 14.47
N ILE A 100 2.73 18.58 14.06
CA ILE A 100 2.79 17.29 14.75
C ILE A 100 4.13 16.62 14.56
N ASP A 101 4.67 16.66 13.34
CA ASP A 101 6.00 16.14 13.05
C ASP A 101 7.07 16.80 13.93
N ALA A 102 6.97 18.13 14.12
CA ALA A 102 7.87 18.87 15.00
C ALA A 102 7.73 18.46 16.47
N LEU A 103 6.51 18.26 16.98
CA LEU A 103 6.27 17.78 18.34
C LEU A 103 6.81 16.35 18.55
N VAL A 104 6.59 15.46 17.59
CA VAL A 104 7.13 14.09 17.65
C VAL A 104 8.66 14.08 17.64
N LEU A 105 9.28 14.96 16.85
CA LEU A 105 10.73 15.14 16.84
C LEU A 105 11.24 15.70 18.18
N GLN A 106 10.59 16.73 18.73
CA GLN A 106 10.94 17.29 20.04
C GLN A 106 10.84 16.24 21.15
N ARG A 107 9.83 15.36 21.11
CA ARG A 107 9.71 14.23 22.03
C ARG A 107 10.90 13.28 21.90
N ALA A 108 11.35 12.97 20.68
CA ALA A 108 12.51 12.11 20.45
C ALA A 108 13.81 12.74 20.95
N GLU A 109 13.99 14.05 20.74
CA GLU A 109 15.12 14.81 21.26
C GLU A 109 15.10 14.87 22.80
N ALA A 110 13.94 15.11 23.42
CA ALA A 110 13.78 15.08 24.87
C ALA A 110 14.13 13.71 25.46
N LYS A 111 13.69 12.61 24.81
CA LYS A 111 14.08 11.23 25.20
C LYS A 111 15.57 11.00 25.06
N LYS A 112 16.20 11.49 23.98
CA LYS A 112 17.67 11.40 23.77
C LYS A 112 18.46 12.19 24.80
N ALA A 113 17.95 13.37 25.20
CA ALA A 113 18.49 14.20 26.26
C ALA A 113 18.18 13.68 27.68
N LYS A 114 17.50 12.53 27.81
CA LYS A 114 17.01 11.95 29.08
C LYS A 114 16.07 12.88 29.86
N ASN A 115 15.43 13.82 29.18
CA ASN A 115 14.40 14.68 29.75
C ASN A 115 13.03 14.01 29.61
N PHE A 116 12.75 13.06 30.52
CA PHE A 116 11.51 12.29 30.49
C PHE A 116 10.27 13.14 30.81
N ALA A 117 10.40 14.15 31.67
CA ALA A 117 9.30 15.06 32.01
C ALA A 117 8.79 15.84 30.79
N GLU A 118 9.72 16.34 29.96
CA GLU A 118 9.37 17.04 28.73
C GLU A 118 8.77 16.10 27.68
N ALA A 119 9.31 14.89 27.56
CA ALA A 119 8.77 13.87 26.65
C ALA A 119 7.34 13.46 27.00
N ASP A 120 7.02 13.33 28.30
CA ASP A 120 5.67 13.02 28.77
C ASP A 120 4.71 14.19 28.55
N ARG A 121 5.16 15.44 28.78
CA ARG A 121 4.37 16.64 28.46
C ARG A 121 3.94 16.68 27.00
N ILE A 122 4.89 16.47 26.08
CA ILE A 122 4.61 16.46 24.63
C ILE A 122 3.70 15.28 24.26
N ARG A 123 3.85 14.12 24.91
CA ARG A 123 2.96 12.97 24.67
C ARG A 123 1.52 13.30 25.03
N ASP A 124 1.30 13.96 26.15
CA ASP A 124 -0.04 14.32 26.60
C ASP A 124 -0.63 15.44 25.74
N GLU A 125 0.18 16.38 25.24
CA GLU A 125 -0.23 17.38 24.24
C GLU A 125 -0.67 16.74 22.92
N LEU A 126 0.12 15.80 22.39
CA LEU A 126 -0.23 15.04 21.19
C LEU A 126 -1.53 14.23 21.41
N LYS A 127 -1.66 13.60 22.58
CA LYS A 127 -2.88 12.86 22.93
C LYS A 127 -4.10 13.78 23.05
N ALA A 128 -3.95 15.00 23.57
CA ALA A 128 -5.02 15.99 23.65
C ALA A 128 -5.47 16.47 22.26
N GLN A 129 -4.59 16.44 21.28
CA GLN A 129 -4.90 16.72 19.87
C GLN A 129 -5.46 15.48 19.13
N GLY A 130 -5.70 14.36 19.83
CA GLY A 130 -6.20 13.12 19.25
C GLY A 130 -5.12 12.37 18.45
N ILE A 131 -3.85 12.46 18.85
CA ILE A 131 -2.74 11.88 18.10
C ILE A 131 -2.11 10.75 18.91
N GLU A 132 -2.03 9.58 18.30
CA GLU A 132 -1.37 8.41 18.88
C GLU A 132 -0.01 8.21 18.21
N VAL A 133 1.05 8.27 19.01
CA VAL A 133 2.44 8.09 18.56
C VAL A 133 2.93 6.70 18.95
N THR A 134 3.46 5.98 17.96
CA THR A 134 4.11 4.67 18.07
C THR A 134 5.59 4.81 17.77
N ASP A 135 6.46 4.53 18.75
CA ASP A 135 7.91 4.51 18.54
C ASP A 135 8.31 3.29 17.67
N VAL A 136 9.16 3.50 16.65
CA VAL A 136 9.71 2.46 15.78
C VAL A 136 11.24 2.50 15.78
N PRO A 137 11.95 1.42 15.41
CA PRO A 137 13.41 1.45 15.32
C PRO A 137 13.87 2.56 14.36
N GLY A 138 14.60 3.56 14.88
CA GLY A 138 15.11 4.69 14.09
C GLY A 138 14.07 5.77 13.76
N GLY A 139 12.88 5.76 14.38
CA GLY A 139 11.84 6.73 14.07
C GLY A 139 10.64 6.72 15.01
N ALA A 140 9.60 7.46 14.65
CA ALA A 140 8.29 7.37 15.27
C ALA A 140 7.19 7.53 14.22
N MET A 141 6.16 6.70 14.32
CA MET A 141 4.96 6.80 13.51
C MET A 141 3.86 7.44 14.35
N TRP A 142 3.06 8.33 13.79
CA TRP A 142 1.89 8.87 14.45
C TRP A 142 0.67 8.80 13.53
N LYS A 143 -0.51 8.67 14.13
CA LYS A 143 -1.81 8.69 13.44
C LYS A 143 -2.81 9.53 14.25
N ARG A 144 -3.77 10.14 13.58
CA ARG A 144 -4.89 10.81 14.24
C ARG A 144 -5.96 9.77 14.58
N VAL A 145 -6.52 9.83 15.79
CA VAL A 145 -7.52 8.91 16.36
C VAL A 145 -8.84 9.63 16.58
#